data_AF-A0A3D1CGL7-F1
#
_entry.id   AF-A0A3D1CGL7-F1
#
_cell.length_a   1.000
_cell.length_b   1.000
_cell.length_c   1.000
_cell.angle_alpha   90.00
_cell.angle_beta   90.00
_cell.angle_gamma   90.00
#
_symmetry.space_group_name_H-M   'P 1'
#
loop_
_entity.id
_entity.type
_entity.pdbx_description
1 polymer ?
#
loop_
_entity_poly.entity_id
_entity_poly.type
_entity_poly.pdbx_seq_one_letter_code
_entity_poly.pdbx_strand_id
1 'polypeptide(L)'
;TSSSGCVRVEAAKQLADKLFVGASQKTQNAINDALLNKQTRNIPLPASVPILMDYWTAEALDDGRLEFRPDVYHRDAELMAALKAQQRIIINTLFTEF
;
A
#
# COMPACT_ATOMS: atom_id res chain seq x y z
N THR A 1 -12.52 13.83 -10.39
CA THR A 1 -13.19 12.52 -10.24
C THR A 1 -12.78 11.93 -8.91
N SER A 2 -13.65 11.96 -7.91
CA SER A 2 -13.37 11.34 -6.61
C SER A 2 -13.54 9.82 -6.73
N SER A 3 -12.49 9.05 -6.43
CA SER A 3 -12.65 7.62 -6.14
C SER A 3 -13.28 7.52 -4.74
N SER A 4 -14.19 6.57 -4.53
CA SER A 4 -14.79 6.32 -3.21
C SER A 4 -13.81 5.65 -2.21
N GLY A 5 -12.49 5.75 -2.45
CA GLY A 5 -11.46 5.12 -1.62
C GLY A 5 -10.99 3.73 -2.08
N CYS A 6 -11.52 3.19 -3.18
CA CYS A 6 -11.04 1.92 -3.73
C CYS A 6 -9.75 2.10 -4.55
N VAL A 7 -8.75 1.24 -4.31
CA VAL A 7 -7.54 1.15 -5.13
C VAL A 7 -7.84 0.30 -6.36
N ARG A 8 -7.73 0.90 -7.55
CA ARG A 8 -7.81 0.19 -8.83
C ARG A 8 -6.40 -0.16 -9.28
N VAL A 9 -6.18 -1.44 -9.57
CA VAL A 9 -4.90 -1.91 -10.07
C VAL A 9 -4.95 -2.08 -11.58
N GLU A 10 -3.89 -1.68 -12.25
CA GLU A 10 -3.68 -2.04 -13.64
C GLU A 10 -3.47 -3.55 -13.77
N ALA A 11 -3.82 -4.12 -14.93
CA ALA A 11 -3.67 -5.54 -15.23
C ALA A 11 -4.31 -6.48 -14.17
N ALA A 12 -5.45 -6.09 -13.60
CA ALA A 12 -6.15 -6.84 -12.53
C ALA A 12 -6.33 -8.34 -12.81
N LYS A 13 -6.57 -8.74 -14.07
CA LYS A 13 -6.66 -10.15 -14.45
C LYS A 13 -5.33 -10.89 -14.22
N GLN A 14 -4.21 -10.30 -14.62
CA GLN A 14 -2.89 -10.92 -14.45
C GLN A 14 -2.53 -11.06 -12.97
N LEU A 15 -2.88 -10.05 -12.16
CA LEU A 15 -2.74 -10.15 -10.71
C LEU A 15 -3.59 -11.31 -10.15
N ALA A 16 -4.85 -11.42 -10.56
CA ALA A 16 -5.72 -12.53 -10.15
C ALA A 16 -5.12 -13.89 -10.57
N ASP A 17 -4.66 -14.04 -11.81
CA ASP A 17 -4.03 -15.27 -12.29
C ASP A 17 -2.83 -15.68 -11.40
N LYS A 18 -2.00 -14.70 -10.97
CA LYS A 18 -0.87 -14.93 -10.05
C LYS A 18 -1.33 -15.34 -8.63
N LEU A 19 -2.37 -14.70 -8.11
CA LEU A 19 -2.91 -14.99 -6.77
C LEU A 19 -3.54 -16.39 -6.67
N PHE A 20 -3.99 -16.96 -7.79
CA PHE A 20 -4.60 -18.29 -7.85
C PHE A 20 -3.64 -19.40 -8.32
N VAL A 21 -2.33 -19.13 -8.41
CA VAL A 21 -1.33 -20.17 -8.66
C VAL A 21 -1.42 -21.24 -7.56
N GLY A 22 -1.46 -22.51 -7.97
CA GLY A 22 -1.61 -23.65 -7.03
C GLY A 22 -3.03 -23.87 -6.50
N ALA A 23 -4.03 -23.13 -6.99
CA ALA A 23 -5.42 -23.37 -6.62
C ALA A 23 -5.87 -24.78 -7.03
N SER A 24 -6.72 -25.40 -6.20
CA SER A 24 -7.29 -26.72 -6.49
C SER A 24 -8.07 -26.71 -7.81
N GLN A 25 -8.17 -27.87 -8.46
CA GLN A 25 -8.96 -28.01 -9.71
C GLN A 25 -10.41 -27.53 -9.54
N LYS A 26 -11.00 -27.78 -8.36
CA LYS A 26 -12.34 -27.31 -8.01
C LYS A 26 -12.44 -25.78 -8.03
N THR A 27 -11.44 -25.09 -7.46
CA THR A 27 -11.37 -23.63 -7.44
C THR A 27 -11.18 -23.06 -8.85
N GLN A 28 -10.29 -23.67 -9.64
CA GLN A 28 -10.07 -23.25 -11.03
C GLN A 28 -11.34 -23.38 -11.87
N ASN A 29 -12.08 -24.49 -11.74
CA ASN A 29 -13.36 -24.68 -12.41
C ASN A 29 -14.37 -23.60 -11.98
N ALA A 30 -14.46 -23.31 -10.67
CA ALA A 30 -15.36 -22.27 -10.17
C ALA A 30 -15.05 -20.87 -10.74
N ILE A 31 -13.77 -20.53 -10.93
CA ILE A 31 -13.34 -19.28 -11.58
C ILE A 31 -13.76 -19.28 -13.05
N ASN A 32 -13.45 -20.35 -13.79
CA ASN A 32 -13.79 -20.47 -15.21
C ASN A 32 -15.29 -20.39 -15.44
N ASP A 33 -16.09 -21.08 -14.63
CA ASP A 33 -17.56 -21.04 -14.69
C ASP A 33 -18.09 -19.63 -14.42
N ALA A 34 -17.53 -18.91 -13.44
CA ALA A 34 -17.93 -17.54 -13.12
C ALA A 34 -17.64 -16.58 -14.29
N LEU A 35 -16.48 -16.74 -14.93
CA LEU A 35 -16.06 -15.94 -16.08
C LEU A 35 -16.94 -16.22 -17.31
N LEU A 36 -17.17 -17.50 -17.64
CA LEU A 36 -17.99 -17.92 -18.78
C LEU A 36 -19.44 -17.42 -18.64
N ASN A 37 -20.02 -17.53 -17.45
CA ASN A 37 -21.39 -17.15 -17.18
C ASN A 37 -21.57 -15.68 -16.81
N LYS A 38 -20.48 -14.88 -16.78
CA LYS A 38 -20.47 -13.47 -16.35
C LYS A 38 -21.13 -13.25 -14.98
N GLN A 39 -20.94 -14.19 -14.07
CA GLN A 39 -21.52 -14.16 -12.73
C GLN A 39 -20.54 -13.56 -11.73
N THR A 40 -21.01 -12.62 -10.92
CA THR A 40 -20.26 -12.14 -9.75
C THR A 40 -20.25 -13.21 -8.68
N ARG A 41 -19.07 -13.70 -8.32
CA ARG A 41 -18.87 -14.69 -7.26
C ARG A 41 -17.72 -14.28 -6.36
N ASN A 42 -17.85 -14.58 -5.06
CA ASN A 42 -16.73 -14.49 -4.14
C ASN A 42 -16.03 -15.85 -4.08
N ILE A 43 -14.76 -15.89 -4.47
CA ILE A 43 -13.95 -17.11 -4.50
C ILE A 43 -12.74 -16.87 -3.59
N PRO A 44 -12.58 -17.64 -2.51
CA PRO A 44 -11.48 -17.44 -1.57
C PRO A 44 -10.15 -17.78 -2.24
N LEU A 45 -9.11 -17.01 -1.89
CA LEU A 45 -7.75 -17.26 -2.34
C LEU A 45 -7.24 -18.60 -1.78
N PRO A 46 -6.41 -19.34 -2.54
CA PRO A 46 -5.82 -20.59 -2.08
C PRO A 46 -4.82 -20.38 -0.94
N ALA A 47 -4.21 -19.20 -0.86
CA ALA A 47 -3.31 -18.79 0.20
C ALA A 47 -3.66 -17.37 0.66
N SER A 48 -3.45 -17.10 1.95
CA SER A 48 -3.59 -15.74 2.49
C SER A 48 -2.48 -14.84 1.94
N VAL A 49 -2.85 -13.67 1.42
CA VAL A 49 -1.90 -12.67 0.92
C VAL A 49 -2.10 -11.39 1.73
N PRO A 50 -1.15 -11.01 2.58
CA PRO A 50 -1.26 -9.78 3.37
C PRO A 50 -1.21 -8.55 2.46
N ILE A 51 -2.02 -7.55 2.79
CA ILE A 51 -2.04 -6.26 2.10
C ILE A 51 -1.50 -5.22 3.08
N LEU A 52 -0.40 -4.58 2.71
CA LEU A 52 0.12 -3.39 3.40
C LEU A 52 -0.24 -2.17 2.57
N MET A 53 -0.91 -1.21 3.20
CA MET A 53 -1.21 0.09 2.59
C MET A 53 -0.51 1.15 3.43
N ASP A 54 0.53 1.74 2.84
CA ASP A 54 1.33 2.78 3.49
C ASP A 54 1.35 4.05 2.64
N TYR A 55 1.77 5.16 3.26
CA TYR A 55 1.87 6.47 2.65
C TYR A 55 3.21 7.10 3.00
N TRP A 56 4.14 7.04 2.05
CA TRP A 56 5.45 7.69 2.13
C TRP A 56 5.61 8.73 1.01
N THR A 57 6.18 9.88 1.37
CA THR A 57 6.50 10.98 0.45
C THR A 57 8.01 11.14 0.27
N ALA A 58 8.82 10.38 1.01
CA ALA A 58 10.27 10.32 0.90
C ALA A 58 10.76 8.89 1.06
N GLU A 59 11.66 8.44 0.19
CA GLU A 59 12.23 7.09 0.19
C GLU A 59 13.74 7.18 -0.07
N ALA A 60 14.52 6.38 0.68
CA ALA A 60 15.94 6.22 0.42
C ALA A 60 16.13 5.06 -0.57
N LEU A 61 16.75 5.35 -1.71
CA LEU A 61 17.09 4.35 -2.71
C LEU A 61 18.30 3.52 -2.26
N ASP A 62 18.48 2.36 -2.88
CA ASP A 62 19.57 1.44 -2.58
C ASP A 62 20.97 2.06 -2.75
N ASP A 63 21.11 3.08 -3.60
CA ASP A 63 22.35 3.83 -3.84
C ASP A 63 22.58 4.99 -2.85
N GLY A 64 21.70 5.15 -1.86
CA GLY A 64 21.76 6.18 -0.83
C GLY A 64 21.17 7.53 -1.24
N ARG A 65 20.62 7.65 -2.46
CA ARG A 65 19.91 8.88 -2.88
C ARG A 65 18.51 8.93 -2.27
N LEU A 66 18.02 10.15 -2.07
CA LEU A 66 16.64 10.38 -1.64
C LEU A 66 15.75 10.68 -2.85
N GLU A 67 14.62 9.99 -2.92
CA GLU A 67 13.54 10.29 -3.85
C GLU A 67 12.33 10.82 -3.09
N PHE A 68 11.69 11.87 -3.62
CA PHE A 68 10.50 12.48 -3.05
C PHE A 68 9.31 12.30 -3.98
N ARG A 69 8.15 11.99 -3.40
CA ARG A 69 6.88 11.86 -4.11
C ARG A 69 5.94 13.01 -3.68
N PRO A 70 5.03 13.47 -4.56
CA PRO A 70 4.09 14.52 -4.20
C PRO A 70 3.21 14.15 -2.98
N ASP A 71 3.10 15.07 -2.03
CA ASP A 71 2.24 14.94 -0.85
C ASP A 71 0.78 15.27 -1.19
N VAL A 72 0.11 14.33 -1.87
CA VAL A 72 -1.27 14.49 -2.35
C VAL A 72 -2.32 14.59 -1.24
N TYR A 73 -1.98 14.16 -0.03
CA TYR A 73 -2.85 14.25 1.15
C TYR A 73 -2.46 15.38 2.12
N HIS A 74 -1.45 16.18 1.79
CA HIS A 74 -1.00 17.33 2.59
C HIS A 74 -0.62 16.96 4.05
N ARG A 75 -0.07 15.76 4.26
CA ARG A 75 0.31 15.26 5.60
C ARG A 75 1.71 15.70 6.02
N ASP A 76 2.56 16.07 5.07
CA ASP A 76 3.96 16.38 5.35
C ASP A 76 4.11 17.64 6.19
N ALA A 77 3.26 18.65 5.99
CA ALA A 77 3.34 19.90 6.75
C ALA A 77 3.17 19.68 8.26
N GLU A 78 2.21 18.84 8.65
CA GLU A 78 1.96 18.47 10.04
C GLU A 78 3.12 17.63 10.61
N LEU A 79 3.57 16.63 9.85
CA LEU A 79 4.70 15.79 10.24
C LEU A 79 5.98 16.62 10.44
N MET A 80 6.27 17.55 9.52
CA MET A 80 7.44 18.44 9.62
C MET A 80 7.37 19.35 10.83
N ALA A 81 6.19 19.86 11.19
CA ALA A 81 6.00 20.65 12.40
C ALA A 81 6.28 19.81 13.66
N ALA A 82 5.77 18.58 13.71
CA ALA A 82 5.99 17.65 14.82
C ALA A 82 7.48 17.28 14.98
N LEU A 83 8.16 16.94 13.88
CA LEU A 83 9.59 16.62 13.88
C LEU A 83 10.44 17.81 14.35
N LYS A 84 10.13 19.03 13.89
CA LYS A 84 10.82 20.26 14.34
C LYS A 84 10.60 20.53 15.82
N ALA A 85 9.39 20.30 16.34
CA ALA A 85 9.09 20.45 17.76
C ALA A 85 9.87 19.43 18.61
N GLN A 86 9.93 18.18 18.18
CA GLN A 86 10.70 17.12 18.86
C GLN A 86 12.20 17.45 18.88
N GLN A 87 12.78 17.89 17.76
CA GLN A 87 14.18 18.28 17.69
C GLN A 87 14.51 19.44 18.64
N ARG A 88 13.60 20.42 18.78
CA ARG A 88 13.75 21.51 19.75
C ARG A 88 13.77 21.03 21.19
N ILE A 89 12.96 20.03 21.54
CA ILE A 89 12.95 19.44 22.88
C ILE A 89 14.28 18.76 23.17
N ILE A 90 14.77 17.92 22.26
CA ILE A 90 16.06 17.22 22.43
C ILE A 90 17.22 18.20 22.59
N ILE A 91 17.26 19.23 21.74
CA ILE A 91 18.30 20.27 21.83
C ILE A 91 18.19 21.01 23.17
N ASN A 92 17.01 21.48 23.56
CA ASN A 92 16.87 22.19 24.84
C ASN A 92 17.22 21.30 26.04
N THR A 93 16.85 20.02 26.05
CA THR A 93 17.22 19.08 27.14
C THR A 93 18.74 18.88 27.22
N LEU A 94 19.44 18.77 26.07
CA LEU A 94 20.90 18.63 26.04
C LEU A 94 21.66 19.91 26.43
N PHE A 95 21.03 21.09 26.37
CA PHE A 95 21.63 22.36 26.77
C PHE A 95 21.12 22.92 28.11
N THR A 96 20.23 22.21 28.82
CA THR A 96 19.77 22.61 30.18
C THR A 96 20.49 21.81 31.29
N GLU A 97 21.27 20.78 30.93
CA GLU A 97 22.13 20.03 31.87
C GLU A 97 23.61 20.46 31.86
N PHE A 98 23.93 21.62 31.28
CA PHE A 98 25.23 22.30 31.41
C PHE A 98 25.07 23.73 31.92
#